data_AF-E4U5D4-F1
#
_entry.id   AF-E4U5D4-F1
#
_cell.length_a   1.000
_cell.length_b   1.000
_cell.length_c   1.000
_cell.angle_alpha   90.00
_cell.angle_beta   90.00
_cell.angle_gamma   90.00
#
_symmetry.space_group_name_H-M   'P 1'
#
loop_
_entity.id
_entity.type
_entity.pdbx_description
1 polymer ?
#
loop_
_entity_poly.entity_id
_entity_poly.type
_entity_poly.pdbx_seq_one_letter_code
_entity_poly.pdbx_strand_id
1 'polypeptide(L)'
;MRTPALVLGALLVWAGWAGAEPVTTHDFFRLTQTVSRSASTPGAWRYTVAPRTKEARAYWEAALASWRRSLKIGLRVKLGAFELVRTEKGLRLLPLCAEVHPGCFSRPELPAGLQGWKMDLVLLDLHNNLDLALADARKHAKPYPATVTLSKFLRLTVHPDGRIEPAPYGWKP
;
A
#
# COMPACT_ATOMS: atom_id res chain seq x y z
N MET A 1 61.78 -16.07 -43.28
CA MET A 1 61.65 -14.85 -42.46
C MET A 1 60.18 -14.65 -42.13
N ARG A 2 59.85 -14.27 -40.89
CA ARG A 2 58.53 -13.75 -40.41
C ARG A 2 57.23 -14.55 -40.73
N THR A 3 56.81 -15.35 -39.75
CA THR A 3 55.45 -15.29 -39.15
C THR A 3 55.18 -13.88 -38.54
N PRO A 4 53.96 -13.52 -38.06
CA PRO A 4 52.74 -14.30 -37.80
C PRO A 4 51.57 -13.82 -38.71
N ALA A 5 50.26 -13.98 -38.48
CA ALA A 5 49.49 -14.42 -37.31
C ALA A 5 48.13 -15.04 -37.68
N LEU A 6 47.43 -15.62 -36.69
CA LEU A 6 46.00 -15.92 -36.74
C LEU A 6 45.17 -14.69 -36.34
N VAL A 7 44.00 -14.50 -36.96
CA VAL A 7 42.92 -13.68 -36.39
C VAL A 7 41.88 -14.61 -35.77
N LEU A 8 42.03 -14.86 -34.47
CA LEU A 8 41.03 -15.55 -33.65
C LEU A 8 39.86 -14.60 -33.37
N GLY A 9 38.72 -14.83 -34.01
CA GLY A 9 37.49 -14.09 -33.76
C GLY A 9 36.90 -14.45 -32.40
N ALA A 10 37.12 -13.62 -31.39
CA ALA A 10 36.54 -13.79 -30.07
C ALA A 10 35.06 -13.36 -30.06
N LEU A 11 34.15 -14.34 -30.13
CA LEU A 11 32.72 -14.15 -29.89
C LEU A 11 32.47 -13.87 -28.40
N LEU A 12 32.49 -12.60 -28.01
CA LEU A 12 32.03 -12.14 -26.71
C LEU A 12 30.50 -12.25 -26.65
N VAL A 13 30.02 -13.38 -26.15
CA VAL A 13 28.61 -13.56 -25.75
C VAL A 13 28.33 -12.66 -24.56
N TRP A 14 27.69 -11.52 -24.81
CA TRP A 14 27.14 -10.68 -23.76
C TRP A 14 25.92 -11.39 -23.14
N ALA A 15 26.17 -12.16 -22.09
CA ALA A 15 25.12 -12.69 -21.23
C ALA A 15 24.41 -11.52 -20.54
N GLY A 16 23.29 -11.08 -21.11
CA GLY A 16 22.47 -10.00 -20.60
C GLY A 16 21.81 -10.39 -19.28
N TRP A 17 22.54 -10.20 -18.17
CA TRP A 17 21.95 -10.07 -16.84
C TRP A 17 21.25 -8.71 -16.75
N ALA A 18 20.12 -8.59 -17.46
CA ALA A 18 19.13 -7.58 -17.15
C ALA A 18 18.60 -7.93 -15.75
N GLY A 19 19.21 -7.33 -14.73
CA GLY A 19 18.80 -7.52 -13.35
C GLY A 19 17.31 -7.18 -13.21
N ALA A 20 16.63 -7.89 -12.32
CA ALA A 20 15.28 -7.51 -11.92
C ALA A 20 15.34 -6.06 -11.40
N GLU A 21 14.87 -5.12 -12.21
CA GLU A 21 14.87 -3.71 -11.83
C GLU A 21 14.06 -3.56 -10.55
N PRO A 22 14.62 -3.00 -9.46
CA PRO A 22 13.88 -2.83 -8.23
C PRO A 22 12.70 -1.92 -8.54
N VAL A 23 11.48 -2.43 -8.36
CA VAL A 23 10.24 -1.70 -8.65
C VAL A 23 10.30 -0.36 -7.93
N THR A 24 10.46 0.71 -8.70
CA THR A 24 10.58 2.05 -8.14
C THR A 24 9.33 2.36 -7.34
N THR A 25 9.48 2.59 -6.03
CA THR A 25 8.41 3.11 -5.19
C THR A 25 8.07 4.50 -5.69
N HIS A 26 6.98 4.60 -6.46
CA HIS A 26 6.53 5.86 -7.04
C HIS A 26 6.03 6.76 -5.91
N ASP A 27 6.52 8.01 -5.81
CA ASP A 27 6.25 8.94 -4.69
C ASP A 27 4.81 9.54 -4.68
N PHE A 28 3.80 8.66 -4.78
CA PHE A 28 2.38 9.02 -4.86
C PHE A 28 1.76 9.23 -3.48
N PHE A 29 2.14 8.43 -2.48
CA PHE A 29 1.72 8.53 -1.09
C PHE A 29 2.87 8.98 -0.18
N ARG A 30 2.48 9.56 0.95
CA ARG A 30 3.39 9.91 2.04
C ARG A 30 2.93 9.24 3.32
N LEU A 31 3.81 8.44 3.92
CA LEU A 31 3.72 8.04 5.32
C LEU A 31 4.14 9.21 6.22
N THR A 32 3.31 9.58 7.19
CA THR A 32 3.62 10.56 8.24
C THR A 32 3.48 9.88 9.60
N GLN A 33 4.51 9.99 10.43
CA GLN A 33 4.56 9.39 11.77
C GLN A 33 4.49 10.49 12.84
N THR A 34 3.70 10.26 13.90
CA THR A 34 3.57 11.18 15.04
C THR A 34 3.42 10.39 16.33
N VAL A 35 3.92 10.94 17.43
CA VAL A 35 3.83 10.34 18.77
C VAL A 35 2.91 11.17 19.65
N SER A 36 1.96 10.53 20.32
CA SER A 36 1.00 11.18 21.21
C SER A 36 1.68 11.81 22.42
N ARG A 37 1.40 13.09 22.66
CA ARG A 37 1.74 13.81 23.90
C ARG A 37 0.55 13.91 24.88
N SER A 38 -0.52 13.17 24.64
CA SER A 38 -1.70 13.18 25.52
C SER A 38 -1.40 12.49 26.85
N ALA A 39 -1.86 13.07 27.96
CA ALA A 39 -1.72 12.48 29.29
C ALA A 39 -2.41 11.11 29.44
N SER A 40 -3.45 10.82 28.65
CA SER A 40 -4.16 9.52 28.70
C SER A 40 -3.46 8.41 27.92
N THR A 41 -2.64 8.77 26.93
CA THR A 41 -1.88 7.83 26.07
C THR A 41 -0.53 8.43 25.66
N PRO A 42 0.36 8.72 26.62
CA PRO A 42 1.68 9.29 26.32
C PRO A 42 2.53 8.28 25.55
N GLY A 43 3.16 8.69 24.46
CA GLY A 43 3.96 7.80 23.63
C GLY A 43 3.18 6.93 22.64
N ALA A 44 1.84 6.99 22.59
CA ALA A 44 1.07 6.21 21.62
C ALA A 44 1.33 6.66 20.16
N TRP A 45 1.71 5.72 19.29
CA TRP A 45 2.14 6.02 17.93
C TRP A 45 0.98 6.15 16.94
N ARG A 46 1.07 7.12 16.04
CA ARG A 46 0.07 7.41 15.02
C ARG A 46 0.72 7.61 13.65
N TYR A 47 0.34 6.74 12.72
CA TYR A 47 0.80 6.70 11.34
C TYR A 47 -0.34 7.19 10.43
N THR A 48 -0.02 8.01 9.42
CA THR A 48 -0.98 8.45 8.40
C THR A 48 -0.41 8.22 7.01
N VAL A 49 -1.14 7.47 6.19
CA VAL A 49 -0.87 7.27 4.76
C VAL A 49 -1.83 8.15 3.97
N ALA A 50 -1.31 9.08 3.18
CA ALA A 50 -2.11 10.04 2.43
C ALA A 50 -1.48 10.37 1.06
N PRO A 51 -2.28 10.67 0.02
CA PRO A 51 -1.75 11.00 -1.30
C PRO A 51 -0.99 12.34 -1.29
N ARG A 52 0.28 12.27 -1.70
CA ARG A 52 1.26 13.37 -1.75
C ARG A 52 1.05 14.29 -2.95
N THR A 53 0.84 13.73 -4.14
CA THR A 53 0.75 14.49 -5.39
C THR A 53 -0.70 14.85 -5.76
N LYS A 54 -0.90 15.83 -6.65
CA LYS A 54 -2.24 16.14 -7.21
C LYS A 54 -2.80 14.96 -8.02
N GLU A 55 -1.93 14.27 -8.75
CA GLU A 55 -2.28 13.08 -9.53
C GLU A 55 -2.75 11.92 -8.63
N ALA A 56 -1.97 11.58 -7.59
CA ALA A 56 -2.33 10.55 -6.62
C ALA A 56 -3.68 10.84 -5.95
N ARG A 57 -4.02 12.11 -5.70
CA ARG A 57 -5.34 12.50 -5.17
C ARG A 57 -6.49 12.19 -6.12
N ALA A 58 -6.31 12.38 -7.43
CA ALA A 58 -7.35 12.08 -8.41
C ALA A 58 -7.66 10.57 -8.47
N TYR A 59 -6.62 9.73 -8.57
CA TYR A 59 -6.75 8.27 -8.49
C TYR A 59 -7.30 7.81 -7.13
N TRP A 60 -6.88 8.44 -6.03
CA TRP A 60 -7.33 8.10 -4.67
C TRP A 60 -8.81 8.40 -4.46
N GLU A 61 -9.33 9.55 -4.89
CA GLU A 61 -10.77 9.85 -4.74
C GLU A 61 -11.65 8.91 -5.59
N ALA A 62 -11.18 8.46 -6.76
CA ALA A 62 -11.86 7.44 -7.56
C ALA A 62 -11.88 6.07 -6.83
N ALA A 63 -10.75 5.64 -6.27
CA ALA A 63 -10.66 4.43 -5.44
C ALA A 63 -11.61 4.51 -4.23
N LEU A 64 -11.55 5.61 -3.47
CA LEU A 64 -12.40 5.90 -2.33
C LEU A 64 -13.90 5.82 -2.66
N ALA A 65 -14.34 6.40 -3.78
CA ALA A 65 -15.74 6.37 -4.19
C ALA A 65 -16.23 4.94 -4.45
N SER A 66 -15.45 4.16 -5.21
CA SER A 66 -15.76 2.75 -5.51
C SER A 66 -15.74 1.89 -4.24
N TRP A 67 -14.67 1.94 -3.45
CA TRP A 67 -14.48 1.06 -2.29
C TRP A 67 -15.49 1.31 -1.18
N ARG A 68 -15.81 2.57 -0.88
CA ARG A 68 -16.88 2.90 0.08
C ARG A 68 -18.23 2.37 -0.42
N ARG A 69 -18.53 2.46 -1.73
CA ARG A 69 -19.75 1.90 -2.31
C ARG A 69 -19.76 0.37 -2.17
N SER A 70 -18.66 -0.32 -2.53
CA SER A 70 -18.52 -1.76 -2.39
C SER A 70 -18.81 -2.24 -0.96
N LEU A 71 -18.15 -1.65 0.05
CA LEU A 71 -18.36 -2.01 1.46
C LEU A 71 -19.79 -1.72 1.95
N LYS A 72 -20.44 -0.67 1.42
CA LYS A 72 -21.85 -0.37 1.74
C LYS A 72 -22.78 -1.50 1.34
N ILE A 73 -22.58 -2.06 0.15
CA ILE A 73 -23.38 -3.18 -0.39
C ILE A 73 -22.83 -4.57 -0.02
N GLY A 74 -21.93 -4.66 0.97
CA GLY A 74 -21.40 -5.93 1.49
C GLY A 74 -20.30 -6.58 0.64
N LEU A 75 -19.83 -5.95 -0.44
CA LEU A 75 -18.71 -6.44 -1.23
C LEU A 75 -17.37 -6.21 -0.53
N ARG A 76 -16.38 -7.06 -0.86
CA ARG A 76 -15.01 -6.99 -0.34
C ARG A 76 -14.18 -5.93 -1.08
N VAL A 77 -13.22 -5.34 -0.39
CA VAL A 77 -12.23 -4.43 -0.98
C VAL A 77 -10.83 -4.99 -0.79
N LYS A 78 -10.15 -5.29 -1.90
CA LYS A 78 -8.77 -5.80 -1.89
C LYS A 78 -7.77 -4.62 -1.90
N LEU A 79 -6.75 -4.71 -1.05
CA LEU A 79 -5.77 -3.66 -0.72
C LEU A 79 -4.32 -4.19 -0.81
N GLY A 80 -4.02 -5.03 -1.79
CA GLY A 80 -2.72 -5.70 -1.92
C GLY A 80 -2.67 -6.95 -1.03
N ALA A 81 -1.79 -6.95 -0.03
CA ALA A 81 -1.64 -8.08 0.90
C ALA A 81 -2.88 -8.36 1.78
N PHE A 82 -3.88 -7.47 1.77
CA PHE A 82 -5.06 -7.55 2.63
C PHE A 82 -6.36 -7.45 1.84
N GLU A 83 -7.42 -8.08 2.33
CA GLU A 83 -8.79 -7.73 1.97
C GLU A 83 -9.57 -7.20 3.18
N LEU A 84 -10.45 -6.24 2.92
CA LEU A 84 -11.35 -5.62 3.87
C LEU A 84 -12.77 -6.12 3.60
N VAL A 85 -13.39 -6.72 4.62
CA VAL A 85 -14.73 -7.31 4.54
C VAL A 85 -15.67 -6.67 5.54
N ARG A 86 -16.95 -6.53 5.19
CA ARG A 86 -18.02 -6.15 6.12
C ARG A 86 -18.55 -7.40 6.82
N THR A 87 -18.76 -7.29 8.12
CA THR A 87 -19.34 -8.30 9.00
C THR A 87 -20.43 -7.66 9.86
N GLU A 88 -21.24 -8.47 10.55
CA GLU A 88 -22.22 -7.98 11.52
C GLU A 88 -21.59 -7.13 12.64
N LYS A 89 -20.33 -7.43 12.99
CA LYS A 89 -19.57 -6.73 14.06
C LYS A 89 -18.75 -5.54 13.54
N GLY A 90 -18.99 -5.09 12.31
CA GLY A 90 -18.23 -4.03 11.65
C GLY A 90 -17.27 -4.54 10.58
N LEU A 91 -16.15 -3.85 10.37
CA LEU A 91 -15.16 -4.25 9.37
C LEU A 91 -14.20 -5.30 9.92
N ARG A 92 -13.64 -6.14 9.04
CA ARG A 92 -12.52 -7.05 9.37
C ARG A 92 -11.48 -6.99 8.25
N LEU A 93 -10.21 -6.98 8.66
CA LEU A 93 -9.05 -7.07 7.76
C LEU A 93 -8.59 -8.53 7.76
N LEU A 94 -8.43 -9.11 6.57
CA LEU A 94 -7.97 -10.48 6.35
C LEU A 94 -6.71 -10.45 5.46
N PRO A 95 -5.77 -11.40 5.59
CA PRO A 95 -4.72 -11.59 4.60
C PRO A 95 -5.33 -12.01 3.26
N LEU A 96 -4.70 -11.60 2.15
CA LEU A 96 -5.14 -11.91 0.80
C LEU A 96 -3.99 -12.44 -0.07
N CYS A 97 -3.07 -11.56 -0.48
CA CYS A 97 -1.92 -11.91 -1.31
C CYS A 97 -0.64 -11.97 -0.46
N ALA A 98 0.15 -13.04 -0.61
CA ALA A 98 1.49 -13.11 -0.03
C ALA A 98 2.49 -12.25 -0.83
N GLU A 99 2.42 -12.33 -2.16
CA GLU A 99 3.16 -11.48 -3.10
C GLU A 99 2.20 -10.50 -3.76
N VAL A 100 2.48 -9.20 -3.68
CA VAL A 100 1.53 -8.17 -4.13
C VAL A 100 1.81 -7.74 -5.57
N HIS A 101 0.78 -7.90 -6.40
CA HIS A 101 0.76 -7.48 -7.79
C HIS A 101 -0.59 -6.78 -8.10
N PRO A 102 -0.75 -6.11 -9.26
CA PRO A 102 -1.97 -5.33 -9.56
C PRO A 102 -3.31 -6.10 -9.51
N GLY A 103 -3.30 -7.44 -9.58
CA GLY A 103 -4.49 -8.28 -9.40
C GLY A 103 -5.01 -8.38 -7.94
N CYS A 104 -4.18 -7.97 -6.97
CA CYS A 104 -4.48 -7.97 -5.54
C CYS A 104 -5.28 -6.75 -5.07
N PHE A 105 -5.83 -5.95 -5.98
CA PHE A 105 -6.55 -4.71 -5.65
C PHE A 105 -7.96 -4.69 -6.26
N SER A 106 -8.91 -4.12 -5.54
CA SER A 106 -10.22 -3.81 -6.12
C SER A 106 -10.05 -2.57 -6.99
N ARG A 107 -10.01 -2.71 -8.32
CA ARG A 107 -9.88 -1.56 -9.21
C ARG A 107 -11.19 -0.76 -9.27
N PRO A 108 -11.16 0.58 -9.11
CA PRO A 108 -12.33 1.41 -9.38
C PRO A 108 -12.54 1.56 -10.89
N GLU A 109 -13.75 1.97 -11.26
CA GLU A 109 -13.97 2.65 -12.53
C GLU A 109 -13.23 4.00 -12.51
N LEU A 110 -12.49 4.31 -13.57
CA LEU A 110 -11.66 5.52 -13.64
C LEU A 110 -12.39 6.63 -14.40
N PRO A 111 -12.44 7.87 -13.86
CA PRO A 111 -12.88 9.05 -14.60
C PRO A 111 -12.08 9.24 -15.89
N ALA A 112 -12.73 9.85 -16.90
CA ALA A 112 -12.10 10.17 -18.18
C ALA A 112 -10.79 10.96 -17.99
N GLY A 113 -9.74 10.56 -18.72
CA GLY A 113 -8.40 11.13 -18.63
C GLY A 113 -7.46 10.46 -17.62
N LEU A 114 -7.97 9.63 -16.68
CA LEU A 114 -7.13 8.77 -15.84
C LEU A 114 -6.79 7.46 -16.56
N GLN A 115 -5.58 6.94 -16.33
CA GLN A 115 -5.00 5.81 -17.06
C GLN A 115 -4.84 4.59 -16.16
N GLY A 116 -5.27 3.41 -16.64
CA GLY A 116 -5.28 2.17 -15.85
C GLY A 116 -3.91 1.75 -15.30
N TRP A 117 -2.86 1.82 -16.11
CA TRP A 117 -1.50 1.47 -15.67
C TRP A 117 -0.98 2.40 -14.55
N LYS A 118 -1.35 3.69 -14.58
CA LYS A 118 -1.03 4.62 -13.48
C LYS A 118 -1.79 4.29 -12.21
N MET A 119 -3.04 3.86 -12.32
CA MET A 119 -3.81 3.40 -11.16
C MET A 119 -3.12 2.20 -10.47
N ASP A 120 -2.60 1.26 -11.25
CA ASP A 120 -1.85 0.12 -10.72
C ASP A 120 -0.59 0.57 -9.95
N LEU A 121 0.16 1.55 -10.45
CA LEU A 121 1.33 2.11 -9.74
C LEU A 121 0.95 2.87 -8.46
N VAL A 122 -0.15 3.64 -8.49
CA VAL A 122 -0.71 4.33 -7.32
C VAL A 122 -1.16 3.33 -6.25
N LEU A 123 -1.73 2.18 -6.64
CA LEU A 123 -2.16 1.12 -5.74
C LEU A 123 -0.98 0.35 -5.12
N LEU A 124 0.08 0.09 -5.90
CA LEU A 124 1.30 -0.53 -5.40
C LEU A 124 2.01 0.37 -4.37
N ASP A 125 2.17 1.67 -4.64
CA ASP A 125 2.77 2.58 -3.67
C ASP A 125 1.91 2.78 -2.41
N LEU A 126 0.58 2.83 -2.56
CA LEU A 126 -0.35 2.78 -1.44
C LEU A 126 -0.10 1.56 -0.56
N HIS A 127 0.04 0.37 -1.16
CA HIS A 127 0.31 -0.85 -0.42
C HIS A 127 1.65 -0.79 0.31
N ASN A 128 2.72 -0.35 -0.35
CA ASN A 128 4.05 -0.24 0.26
C ASN A 128 4.05 0.71 1.47
N ASN A 129 3.38 1.86 1.36
CA ASN A 129 3.22 2.79 2.49
C ASN A 129 2.34 2.21 3.61
N LEU A 130 1.31 1.43 3.28
CA LEU A 130 0.43 0.79 4.26
C LEU A 130 1.11 -0.36 5.00
N ASP A 131 1.87 -1.20 4.31
CA ASP A 131 2.57 -2.32 4.93
C ASP A 131 3.70 -1.83 5.84
N LEU A 132 4.52 -0.86 5.38
CA LEU A 132 5.52 -0.20 6.22
C LEU A 132 4.89 0.41 7.48
N ALA A 133 3.75 1.11 7.35
CA ALA A 133 3.04 1.67 8.48
C ALA A 133 2.50 0.60 9.45
N LEU A 134 2.05 -0.55 8.95
CA LEU A 134 1.58 -1.66 9.79
C LEU A 134 2.72 -2.43 10.45
N ALA A 135 3.84 -2.63 9.76
CA ALA A 135 5.05 -3.20 10.31
C ALA A 135 5.59 -2.34 11.46
N ASP A 136 5.68 -1.02 11.28
CA ASP A 136 6.09 -0.10 12.34
C ASP A 136 5.05 0.01 13.47
N ALA A 137 3.76 0.05 13.16
CA ALA A 137 2.71 0.07 14.18
C ALA A 137 2.74 -1.19 15.06
N ARG A 138 3.02 -2.38 14.52
CA ARG A 138 3.19 -3.62 15.30
C ARG A 138 4.37 -3.55 16.27
N LYS A 139 5.50 -2.94 15.87
CA LYS A 139 6.67 -2.73 16.76
C LYS A 139 6.34 -1.80 17.93
N HIS A 140 5.47 -0.81 17.70
CA HIS A 140 5.18 0.27 18.65
C HIS A 140 3.82 0.20 19.34
N ALA A 141 3.06 -0.89 19.18
CA ALA A 141 1.75 -1.10 19.81
C ALA A 141 1.83 -1.45 21.32
N LYS A 142 2.95 -1.14 22.00
CA LYS A 142 3.18 -1.39 23.42
C LYS A 142 3.83 -0.16 24.08
N PRO A 143 3.37 0.29 25.27
CA PRO A 143 2.25 -0.25 26.04
C PRO A 143 0.86 0.13 25.50
N TYR A 144 0.78 1.14 24.62
CA TYR A 144 -0.48 1.63 24.05
C TYR A 144 -0.70 1.14 22.61
N PRO A 145 -1.96 0.92 22.18
CA PRO A 145 -2.26 0.65 20.78
C PRO A 145 -1.73 1.73 19.84
N ALA A 146 -1.14 1.30 18.72
CA ALA A 146 -0.72 2.18 17.65
C ALA A 146 -1.84 2.31 16.61
N THR A 147 -1.98 3.46 15.94
CA THR A 147 -3.02 3.66 14.92
C THR A 147 -2.44 3.96 13.55
N VAL A 148 -2.83 3.22 12.52
CA VAL A 148 -2.54 3.53 11.11
C VAL A 148 -3.79 4.10 10.46
N THR A 149 -3.72 5.31 9.92
CA THR A 149 -4.83 5.97 9.24
C THR A 149 -4.57 6.08 7.75
N LEU A 150 -5.40 5.44 6.93
CA LEU A 150 -5.45 5.62 5.49
C LEU A 150 -6.46 6.73 5.16
N SER A 151 -5.96 7.85 4.62
CA SER A 151 -6.66 9.12 4.55
C SER A 151 -8.05 9.03 3.90
N LYS A 152 -9.08 9.48 4.65
CA LYS A 152 -10.52 9.40 4.29
C LYS A 152 -11.07 7.98 4.01
N PHE A 153 -10.35 6.91 4.33
CA PHE A 153 -10.85 5.54 4.16
C PHE A 153 -10.93 4.76 5.48
N LEU A 154 -9.80 4.52 6.12
CA LEU A 154 -9.72 3.49 7.16
C LEU A 154 -8.82 3.94 8.30
N ARG A 155 -9.20 3.61 9.53
CA ARG A 155 -8.31 3.59 10.68
C ARG A 155 -8.12 2.14 11.11
N LEU A 156 -6.87 1.73 11.23
CA LEU A 156 -6.46 0.44 11.75
C LEU A 156 -5.85 0.68 13.13
N THR A 157 -6.49 0.17 14.17
CA THR A 157 -5.91 0.14 15.53
C THR A 157 -5.15 -1.17 15.68
N VAL A 158 -3.83 -1.09 15.89
CA VAL A 158 -2.95 -2.22 16.17
C VAL A 158 -2.79 -2.31 17.68
N HIS A 159 -3.31 -3.38 18.27
CA HIS A 159 -3.35 -3.60 19.71
C HIS A 159 -2.07 -4.32 20.22
N PRO A 160 -1.75 -4.25 21.53
CA PRO A 160 -0.59 -4.93 22.14
C PRO A 160 -0.50 -6.45 21.93
N ASP A 161 -1.63 -7.10 21.66
CA ASP A 161 -1.77 -8.54 21.35
C ASP A 161 -1.51 -8.86 19.87
N GLY A 162 -1.24 -7.85 19.03
CA GLY A 162 -1.07 -7.99 17.58
C GLY A 162 -2.38 -7.94 16.79
N ARG A 163 -3.55 -7.85 17.45
CA ARG A 163 -4.86 -7.74 16.79
C ARG A 163 -4.96 -6.41 16.06
N ILE A 164 -5.48 -6.45 14.84
CA ILE A 164 -5.73 -5.26 14.01
C ILE A 164 -7.24 -5.06 13.90
N GLU A 165 -7.71 -3.89 14.33
CA GLU A 165 -9.12 -3.52 14.36
C GLU A 165 -9.39 -2.39 13.35
N PRO A 166 -10.04 -2.69 12.20
CA PRO A 166 -10.38 -1.70 11.19
C PRO A 166 -11.70 -0.97 11.51
N ALA A 167 -11.69 0.36 11.39
CA ALA A 167 -12.87 1.21 11.48
C ALA A 167 -12.93 2.19 10.30
N PRO A 168 -14.13 2.55 9.79
CA PRO A 168 -14.28 3.61 8.80
C PRO A 168 -13.67 4.94 9.30
N TYR A 169 -12.98 5.66 8.42
CA TYR A 169 -12.41 6.96 8.75
C TYR A 169 -12.78 8.01 7.69
N GLY A 170 -13.51 9.05 8.07
CA GLY A 170 -13.95 10.12 7.15
C GLY A 170 -15.13 9.75 6.23
N TRP A 171 -15.83 8.65 6.51
CA TRP A 171 -17.09 8.27 5.85
C TRP A 171 -17.96 7.42 6.80
N LYS A 172 -19.26 7.30 6.49
CA LYS A 172 -20.22 6.42 7.18
C LYS A 172 -20.57 5.22 6.29
N PRO A 173 -20.50 3.97 6.79
CA PRO A 173 -20.82 2.74 6.05
C PRO A 173 -22.34 2.49 5.92
#